data_AF-A0A919GDZ7-F1
#
_entry.id   AF-A0A919GDZ7-F1
#
_cell.length_a   1.000
_cell.length_b   1.000
_cell.length_c   1.000
_cell.angle_alpha   90.00
_cell.angle_beta   90.00
_cell.angle_gamma   90.00
#
_symmetry.space_group_name_H-M   'P 1'
#
loop_
_entity.id
_entity.type
_entity.pdbx_description
1 polymer ?
#
loop_
_entity_poly.entity_id
_entity_poly.type
_entity_poly.pdbx_seq_one_letter_code
_entity_poly.pdbx_strand_id
1 'polypeptide(L)'
;MASPVPAAVATRELPSLPPRPDTLAGPLLEDTMRTLADHGRELIPRPEQTPDALRVALAVIAPGRLEEMQASKDEAFAKAVEWQSLSPVQSWVLIWARDIEITRRPDLSARFSQAQRSGAAYP
;
A
#
# COMPACT_ATOMS: atom_id res chain seq x y z
N MET A 1 -58.45 -29.51 -41.60
CA MET A 1 -59.10 -28.75 -42.68
C MET A 1 -59.29 -27.30 -42.21
N ALA A 2 -59.04 -26.35 -43.12
CA ALA A 2 -59.52 -24.95 -43.15
C ALA A 2 -59.09 -23.91 -42.06
N SER A 3 -58.04 -23.13 -42.41
CA SER A 3 -58.04 -21.67 -42.64
C SER A 3 -58.42 -20.67 -41.48
N PRO A 4 -58.26 -19.33 -41.65
CA PRO A 4 -57.29 -18.47 -40.96
C PRO A 4 -57.98 -17.40 -40.06
N VAL A 5 -57.24 -16.41 -39.53
CA VAL A 5 -57.59 -14.96 -39.39
C VAL A 5 -56.64 -14.26 -38.37
N PRO A 6 -56.39 -12.94 -38.52
CA PRO A 6 -55.09 -12.30 -38.26
C PRO A 6 -55.10 -11.24 -37.13
N ALA A 7 -53.96 -10.54 -37.03
CA ALA A 7 -53.75 -9.18 -36.53
C ALA A 7 -53.89 -8.93 -35.02
N ALA A 8 -52.75 -8.59 -34.40
CA ALA A 8 -52.72 -7.49 -33.44
C ALA A 8 -51.31 -6.89 -33.42
N VAL A 9 -51.23 -5.63 -33.84
CA VAL A 9 -50.10 -4.74 -33.64
C VAL A 9 -49.88 -4.56 -32.15
N ALA A 10 -48.63 -4.66 -31.71
CA ALA A 10 -48.20 -4.09 -30.44
C ALA A 10 -46.77 -3.59 -30.64
N THR A 11 -46.68 -2.35 -31.11
CA THR A 11 -45.51 -1.50 -30.95
C THR A 11 -45.07 -1.57 -29.50
N ARG A 12 -43.98 -2.30 -29.27
CA ARG A 12 -43.25 -2.22 -28.01
C ARG A 12 -41.92 -1.58 -28.36
N GLU A 13 -41.79 -0.31 -27.97
CA GLU A 13 -40.56 0.45 -28.12
C GLU A 13 -39.37 -0.34 -27.55
N LEU A 14 -38.40 -0.62 -28.42
CA LEU A 14 -37.07 -1.05 -28.02
C LEU A 14 -36.33 0.19 -27.54
N PRO A 15 -35.84 0.26 -26.28
CA PRO A 15 -34.86 1.26 -25.93
C PRO A 15 -33.62 1.04 -26.79
N SER A 16 -33.12 2.14 -27.34
CA SER A 16 -31.93 2.25 -28.17
C SER A 16 -30.78 1.39 -27.65
N LEU A 17 -30.25 0.55 -28.54
CA LEU A 17 -29.03 -0.23 -28.33
C LEU A 17 -27.90 0.69 -27.82
N PRO A 18 -27.19 0.38 -26.73
CA PRO A 18 -25.98 1.12 -26.40
C PRO A 18 -24.98 0.99 -27.55
N PRO A 19 -24.27 2.08 -27.95
CA PRO A 19 -23.23 1.97 -28.96
C PRO A 19 -22.15 1.00 -28.50
N ARG A 20 -21.60 0.25 -29.47
CA ARG A 20 -20.54 -0.75 -29.29
C ARG A 20 -19.41 -0.19 -28.41
N PRO A 21 -18.79 -1.02 -27.53
CA PRO A 21 -17.68 -0.60 -26.68
C PRO A 21 -16.37 -0.53 -27.47
N ASP A 22 -16.37 0.19 -28.59
CA ASP A 22 -15.17 0.51 -29.32
C ASP A 22 -14.91 2.00 -29.05
N THR A 23 -13.89 2.30 -28.25
CA THR A 23 -13.34 3.66 -28.01
C THR A 23 -13.78 4.38 -26.72
N LEU A 24 -13.67 3.73 -25.56
CA LEU A 24 -13.55 4.43 -24.25
C LEU A 24 -12.53 3.72 -23.33
N ALA A 25 -11.38 3.36 -23.89
CA ALA A 25 -10.26 2.78 -23.13
C ALA A 25 -8.98 3.64 -23.16
N GLY A 26 -9.06 4.87 -23.66
CA GLY A 26 -7.89 5.72 -23.94
C GLY A 26 -7.34 6.48 -22.72
N PRO A 27 -8.13 7.23 -21.94
CA PRO A 27 -7.54 8.07 -20.88
C PRO A 27 -7.58 7.45 -19.46
N LEU A 28 -8.59 6.62 -19.17
CA LEU A 28 -8.83 6.14 -17.79
C LEU A 28 -7.86 5.01 -17.37
N LEU A 29 -7.43 4.19 -18.34
CA LEU A 29 -6.39 3.19 -18.10
C LEU A 29 -5.01 3.84 -17.97
N GLU A 30 -4.77 4.97 -18.64
CA GLU A 30 -3.51 5.72 -18.52
C GLU A 30 -3.36 6.37 -17.15
N ASP A 31 -4.41 6.95 -16.57
CA ASP A 31 -4.36 7.48 -15.19
C ASP A 31 -4.21 6.38 -14.14
N THR A 32 -4.88 5.24 -14.36
CA THR A 32 -4.74 4.07 -13.46
C THR A 32 -3.34 3.45 -13.59
N MET A 33 -2.77 3.39 -14.80
CA MET A 33 -1.40 2.95 -15.04
C MET A 33 -0.35 3.98 -14.63
N ARG A 34 -0.64 5.29 -14.64
CA ARG A 34 0.24 6.36 -14.12
C ARG A 34 0.33 6.33 -12.61
N THR A 35 -0.76 5.93 -11.94
CA THR A 35 -0.76 5.64 -10.50
C THR A 35 0.08 4.40 -10.19
N LEU A 36 0.14 3.42 -11.11
CA LEU A 36 0.97 2.20 -10.99
C LEU A 36 2.45 2.47 -11.32
N ALA A 37 2.72 3.32 -12.30
CA ALA A 37 4.03 3.60 -12.87
C ALA A 37 4.76 4.71 -12.09
N ASP A 38 5.18 4.41 -10.86
CA ASP A 38 6.50 4.73 -10.29
C ASP A 38 6.55 4.33 -8.79
N HIS A 39 6.07 3.14 -8.45
CA HIS A 39 6.29 2.56 -7.10
C HIS A 39 7.76 2.12 -7.03
N GLY A 40 8.66 3.11 -6.98
CA GLY A 40 10.10 2.98 -7.15
C GLY A 40 10.66 1.67 -6.62
N ARG A 41 11.56 1.04 -7.40
CA ARG A 41 12.11 -0.29 -7.14
C ARG A 41 12.30 -0.55 -5.65
N GLU A 42 11.50 -1.46 -5.12
CA GLU A 42 11.66 -1.92 -3.74
C GLU A 42 13.08 -2.44 -3.56
N LEU A 43 13.79 -1.95 -2.54
CA LEU A 43 15.19 -2.35 -2.29
C LEU A 43 15.26 -3.80 -1.82
N ILE A 44 14.27 -4.23 -1.04
CA ILE A 44 14.10 -5.59 -0.53
C ILE A 44 12.60 -5.94 -0.48
N PRO A 45 12.25 -7.24 -0.55
CA PRO A 45 10.91 -7.70 -0.20
C PRO A 45 10.51 -7.27 1.21
N ARG A 46 9.21 -7.17 1.49
CA ARG A 46 8.73 -6.90 2.85
C ARG A 46 9.24 -8.01 3.80
N PRO A 47 9.97 -7.67 4.87
CA PRO A 47 10.43 -8.66 5.84
C PRO A 47 9.29 -9.13 6.73
N GLU A 48 9.45 -10.34 7.26
CA GLU A 48 8.64 -10.83 8.36
C GLU A 48 8.79 -9.92 9.59
N GLN A 49 7.71 -9.77 10.38
CA GLN A 49 7.72 -8.95 11.60
C GLN A 49 8.32 -9.71 12.79
N THR A 50 9.55 -10.20 12.61
CA THR A 50 10.35 -10.85 13.65
C THR A 50 11.64 -10.07 13.90
N PRO A 51 12.18 -10.06 15.12
CA PRO A 51 13.38 -9.28 15.45
C PRO A 51 14.58 -9.56 14.51
N ASP A 52 14.79 -10.83 14.15
CA ASP A 52 15.92 -11.20 13.29
C ASP A 52 15.70 -10.81 11.83
N ALA A 53 14.50 -11.04 11.27
CA ALA A 53 14.19 -10.65 9.90
C ALA A 53 14.28 -9.13 9.72
N LEU A 54 13.82 -8.35 10.70
CA LEU A 54 13.96 -6.90 10.70
C LEU A 54 15.42 -6.45 10.75
N ARG A 55 16.27 -7.12 11.55
CA ARG A 55 17.71 -6.83 11.62
C ARG A 55 18.41 -7.13 10.30
N VAL A 56 18.11 -8.27 9.67
CA VAL A 56 18.65 -8.65 8.36
C VAL A 56 18.23 -7.65 7.29
N ALA A 57 16.96 -7.25 7.27
CA ALA A 57 16.45 -6.22 6.36
C ALA A 57 17.17 -4.87 6.56
N LEU A 58 17.31 -4.42 7.82
CA LEU A 58 17.95 -3.15 8.13
C LEU A 58 19.42 -3.12 7.73
N ALA A 59 20.14 -4.24 7.88
CA ALA A 59 21.53 -4.35 7.45
C ALA A 59 21.72 -4.12 5.94
N VAL A 60 20.71 -4.41 5.13
CA VAL A 60 20.75 -4.17 3.67
C VAL A 60 20.43 -2.71 3.33
N ILE A 61 19.39 -2.14 3.96
CA ILE A 61 18.84 -0.84 3.51
C ILE A 61 19.37 0.37 4.29
N ALA A 62 19.84 0.19 5.52
CA ALA A 62 20.35 1.26 6.39
C ALA A 62 21.31 0.70 7.46
N PRO A 63 22.49 0.18 7.08
CA PRO A 63 23.42 -0.48 8.01
C PRO A 63 23.86 0.43 9.18
N GLY A 64 23.94 1.74 8.96
CA GLY A 64 24.28 2.72 10.01
C GLY A 64 23.25 2.84 11.15
N ARG A 65 22.06 2.23 11.02
CA ARG A 65 21.01 2.23 12.06
C ARG A 65 20.96 0.94 12.90
N LEU A 66 21.87 0.00 12.67
CA LEU A 66 21.87 -1.28 13.42
C LEU A 66 22.11 -1.07 14.92
N GLU A 67 22.97 -0.12 15.30
CA GLU A 67 23.21 0.21 16.72
C GLU A 67 21.98 0.83 17.39
N GLU A 68 21.28 1.74 16.70
CA GLU A 68 20.02 2.33 17.15
C GLU A 68 18.93 1.25 17.34
N MET A 69 18.83 0.32 16.39
CA MET A 69 17.90 -0.81 16.46
C MET A 69 18.20 -1.70 17.66
N GLN A 70 19.48 -1.97 17.93
CA GLN A 70 19.88 -2.78 19.06
C GLN A 70 19.61 -2.07 20.41
N ALA A 71 19.98 -0.80 20.54
CA ALA A 71 19.74 -0.02 21.75
C ALA A 71 18.25 0.08 22.10
N SER A 72 17.40 0.39 21.11
CA SER A 72 15.94 0.45 21.32
C SER A 72 15.32 -0.92 21.63
N LYS A 73 15.91 -2.02 21.14
CA LYS A 73 15.50 -3.38 21.49
C LYS A 73 15.78 -3.67 22.95
N ASP A 74 16.98 -3.35 23.41
CA ASP A 74 17.39 -3.56 24.80
C ASP A 74 16.53 -2.74 25.77
N GLU A 75 16.19 -1.50 25.40
CA GLU A 75 15.24 -0.68 26.14
C GLU A 75 13.84 -1.31 26.20
N ALA A 76 13.34 -1.85 25.08
CA ALA A 76 12.05 -2.52 25.04
C ALA A 76 12.02 -3.78 25.93
N PHE A 77 13.11 -4.57 25.98
CA PHE A 77 13.23 -5.70 26.89
C PHE A 77 13.29 -5.26 28.36
N ALA A 78 14.04 -4.20 28.68
CA ALA A 78 14.08 -3.65 30.04
C ALA A 78 12.68 -3.22 30.50
N LYS A 79 11.96 -2.46 29.66
CA LYS A 79 10.56 -2.05 29.93
C LYS A 79 9.62 -3.23 30.05
N ALA A 80 9.80 -4.28 29.25
CA ALA A 80 8.94 -5.46 29.34
C ALA A 80 9.09 -6.17 30.69
N VAL A 81 10.30 -6.24 31.24
CA VAL A 81 10.56 -6.78 32.58
C VAL A 81 9.96 -5.86 33.64
N GLU A 82 10.25 -4.56 33.56
CA GLU A 82 9.76 -3.55 34.52
C GLU A 82 8.23 -3.55 34.60
N TRP A 83 7.55 -3.58 33.45
CA TRP A 83 6.10 -3.49 33.35
C TRP A 83 5.41 -4.86 33.40
N GLN A 84 6.19 -5.94 33.44
CA GLN A 84 5.70 -7.33 33.37
C GLN A 84 4.75 -7.54 32.18
N SER A 85 5.13 -7.01 31.02
CA SER A 85 4.27 -6.94 29.84
C SER A 85 5.08 -7.10 28.56
N LEU A 86 4.52 -7.80 27.56
CA LEU A 86 5.13 -7.92 26.24
C LEU A 86 4.84 -6.74 25.32
N SER A 87 3.96 -5.82 25.72
CA SER A 87 3.57 -4.66 24.90
C SER A 87 4.77 -3.81 24.43
N PRO A 88 5.81 -3.55 25.25
CA PRO A 88 6.99 -2.80 24.80
C PRO A 88 7.73 -3.49 23.64
N VAL A 89 7.89 -4.81 23.70
CA VAL A 89 8.56 -5.58 22.64
C VAL A 89 7.71 -5.61 21.37
N GLN A 90 6.40 -5.78 21.49
CA GLN A 90 5.48 -5.72 20.34
C GLN A 90 5.50 -4.35 19.67
N SER A 91 5.49 -3.28 20.47
CA SER A 91 5.61 -1.90 19.98
C SER A 91 6.92 -1.68 19.24
N TRP A 92 8.04 -2.17 19.80
CA TRP A 92 9.35 -2.10 19.15
C TRP A 92 9.36 -2.80 17.77
N VAL A 93 8.78 -3.99 17.65
CA VAL A 93 8.65 -4.70 16.35
C VAL A 93 7.89 -3.84 15.34
N LEU A 94 6.76 -3.25 15.74
CA LEU A 94 5.91 -2.44 14.85
C LEU A 94 6.61 -1.14 14.40
N ILE A 95 7.33 -0.48 15.31
CA ILE A 95 8.10 0.74 15.01
C ILE A 95 9.15 0.43 13.95
N TRP A 96 9.95 -0.62 14.14
CA TRP A 96 11.00 -0.97 13.19
C TRP A 96 10.47 -1.53 11.88
N ALA A 97 9.39 -2.31 11.89
CA ALA A 97 8.72 -2.75 10.67
C ALA A 97 8.22 -1.55 9.83
N ARG A 98 7.65 -0.53 10.47
CA ARG A 98 7.23 0.71 9.80
C ARG A 98 8.41 1.45 9.18
N ASP A 99 9.47 1.67 9.95
CA ASP A 99 10.64 2.41 9.48
C ASP A 99 11.29 1.70 8.29
N ILE A 100 11.41 0.37 8.36
CA ILE A 100 11.91 -0.46 7.25
C ILE A 100 11.00 -0.40 6.02
N GLU A 101 9.67 -0.41 6.20
CA GLU A 101 8.72 -0.28 5.09
C GLU A 101 8.87 1.05 4.35
N ILE A 102 9.14 2.15 5.07
CA ILE A 102 9.39 3.46 4.46
C ILE A 102 10.73 3.47 3.73
N THR A 103 11.80 2.98 4.36
CA THR A 103 13.15 3.02 3.78
C THR A 103 13.29 2.08 2.58
N ARG A 104 12.67 0.89 2.59
CA ARG A 104 12.76 -0.08 1.48
C ARG A 104 12.07 0.41 0.20
N ARG A 105 11.26 1.47 0.28
CA ARG A 105 10.49 2.08 -0.81
C ARG A 105 10.92 3.55 -0.98
N PRO A 106 11.89 3.84 -1.85
CA PRO A 106 12.44 5.20 -2.01
C PRO A 106 11.38 6.25 -2.37
N ASP A 107 10.34 5.84 -3.11
CA ASP A 107 9.15 6.64 -3.43
C ASP A 107 8.36 7.05 -2.18
N LEU A 108 8.16 6.13 -1.24
CA LEU A 108 7.52 6.41 0.05
C LEU A 108 8.40 7.29 0.94
N SER A 109 9.71 7.01 0.99
CA SER A 109 10.66 7.81 1.76
C SER A 109 10.67 9.27 1.31
N ALA A 110 10.70 9.52 -0.01
CA ALA A 110 10.68 10.88 -0.56
C ALA A 110 9.38 11.62 -0.22
N ARG A 111 8.22 10.95 -0.35
CA ARG A 111 6.92 11.52 0.02
C ARG A 111 6.81 11.79 1.52
N PHE A 112 7.30 10.90 2.37
CA PHE A 112 7.32 11.08 3.82
C PHE A 112 8.20 12.28 4.23
N SER A 113 9.41 12.40 3.68
CA SER A 113 10.28 13.57 3.91
C SER A 113 9.65 14.87 3.40
N GLN A 114 8.90 14.83 2.29
CA GLN A 114 8.15 15.99 1.81
C GLN A 114 7.04 16.38 2.79
N ALA A 115 6.24 15.40 3.25
CA ALA A 115 5.14 15.64 4.19
C ALA A 115 5.62 16.18 5.55
N GLN A 116 6.72 15.65 6.09
CA GLN A 116 7.32 16.18 7.32
C GLN A 116 7.80 17.63 7.17
N ARG A 117 8.42 17.96 6.03
CA ARG A 117 8.87 19.33 5.73
C ARG A 117 7.70 20.30 5.57
N SER A 118 6.60 19.88 4.94
CA SER A 118 5.41 20.72 4.77
C SER A 118 4.53 20.81 6.01
N GLY A 119 4.50 19.77 6.87
CA GLY A 119 3.76 19.77 8.14
C GLY A 119 4.38 20.66 9.21
N ALA A 120 5.71 20.87 9.16
CA ALA A 120 6.41 21.83 10.01
C ALA A 120 6.21 23.30 9.59
N ALA A 121 5.52 23.56 8.46
CA ALA A 121 5.27 24.89 7.92
C ALA A 121 3.86 25.43 8.22
N TYR A 122 3.07 24.76 9.08
CA TYR A 122 1.80 25.29 9.56
C TYR A 122 1.99 25.87 10.98
N PRO A 123 1.89 27.21 11.17
CA PRO A 123 2.02 27.86 12.48
C PRO A 123 0.82 27.60 13.41
#